data_AF-A0A172XYT6-F1
#
_entry.id   AF-A0A172XYT6-F1
#
_cell.length_a   1.000
_cell.length_b   1.000
_cell.length_c   1.000
_cell.angle_alpha   90.00
_cell.angle_beta   90.00
_cell.angle_gamma   90.00
#
_symmetry.space_group_name_H-M   'P 1'
#
loop_
_entity.id
_entity.type
_entity.pdbx_description
1 polymer ?
#
loop_
_entity_poly.entity_id
_entity_poly.type
_entity_poly.pdbx_seq_one_letter_code
_entity_poly.pdbx_strand_id
1 'polypeptide(L)'
;MKKILLAAFFVGTFSLSYAQSEYYNDYRRSVTDVNWQTVAVDLLLSKTQTNELNSLNDRYHDYNSFNRVYVNNPDRWKEDRYSEIERILGREKYQKFKTKYYKGQNPTAVYNRNKNNDKRYKHMTKKSKNYKQDNGKGHKH
;
A
#
# COMPACT_ATOMS: atom_id res chain seq x y z
N MET A 1 -16.05 47.47 4.35
CA MET A 1 -15.84 46.32 5.28
C MET A 1 -17.06 45.43 5.13
N LYS A 2 -17.03 44.11 4.91
CA LYS A 2 -16.17 43.03 5.37
C LYS A 2 -15.99 42.00 4.23
N LYS A 3 -14.78 41.45 4.09
CA LYS A 3 -14.45 40.36 3.16
C LYS A 3 -15.08 39.06 3.71
N ILE A 4 -15.89 38.40 2.90
CA ILE A 4 -16.49 37.11 3.27
C ILE A 4 -15.38 36.04 3.20
N LEU A 5 -15.20 35.33 4.31
CA LEU A 5 -14.22 34.27 4.51
C LEU A 5 -14.58 33.05 3.66
N LEU A 6 -13.72 32.71 2.70
CA LEU A 6 -13.77 31.50 1.89
C LEU A 6 -12.54 30.63 2.16
N ALA A 7 -12.33 30.25 3.42
CA ALA A 7 -11.09 29.57 3.84
C ALA A 7 -11.30 28.37 4.78
N ALA A 8 -12.36 27.58 4.60
CA ALA A 8 -12.66 26.45 5.50
C ALA A 8 -12.89 25.08 4.83
N PHE A 9 -12.62 24.90 3.53
CA PHE A 9 -12.84 23.59 2.87
C PHE A 9 -11.58 22.87 2.34
N PHE A 10 -10.40 23.49 2.38
CA PHE A 10 -9.19 22.85 1.83
C PHE A 10 -8.26 22.19 2.87
N VAL A 11 -8.49 22.30 4.17
CA VAL A 11 -7.56 21.71 5.15
C VAL A 11 -7.82 20.21 5.39
N GLY A 12 -9.07 19.75 5.16
CA GLY A 12 -9.47 18.36 5.41
C GLY A 12 -9.05 17.36 4.32
N THR A 13 -9.00 17.78 3.06
CA THR A 13 -8.64 16.91 1.92
C THR A 13 -7.13 16.76 1.78
N PHE A 14 -6.36 17.81 2.08
CA PHE A 14 -4.89 17.80 1.93
C PHE A 14 -4.18 16.87 2.93
N SER A 15 -4.73 16.67 4.13
CA SER A 15 -4.13 15.75 5.12
C SER A 15 -4.41 14.28 4.81
N LEU A 16 -5.60 13.96 4.27
CA LEU A 16 -5.92 12.62 3.78
C LEU A 16 -5.14 12.30 2.50
N SER A 17 -5.05 13.23 1.55
CA SER A 17 -4.31 13.02 0.29
C SER A 17 -2.82 12.84 0.54
N TYR A 18 -2.23 13.60 1.49
CA TYR A 18 -0.81 13.49 1.80
C TYR A 18 -0.47 12.11 2.37
N ALA A 19 -1.21 11.63 3.36
CA ALA A 19 -0.95 10.31 3.95
C ALA A 19 -1.26 9.16 2.97
N GLN A 20 -2.26 9.33 2.11
CA GLN A 20 -2.64 8.36 1.08
C GLN A 20 -1.60 8.30 -0.07
N SER A 21 -0.92 9.42 -0.35
CA SER A 21 0.21 9.45 -1.29
C SER A 21 1.41 8.65 -0.78
N GLU A 22 1.65 8.59 0.53
CA GLU A 22 2.75 7.79 1.09
C GLU A 22 2.52 6.28 0.92
N TYR A 23 1.25 5.82 1.04
CA TYR A 23 0.90 4.43 0.73
C TYR A 23 1.20 4.07 -0.73
N TYR A 24 0.93 5.00 -1.64
CA TYR A 24 1.27 4.81 -3.05
C TYR A 24 2.79 4.84 -3.27
N ASN A 25 3.52 5.72 -2.60
CA ASN A 25 4.98 5.75 -2.66
C ASN A 25 5.59 4.42 -2.21
N ASP A 26 5.08 3.84 -1.11
CA ASP A 26 5.54 2.54 -0.63
C ASP A 26 5.15 1.39 -1.60
N TYR A 27 3.95 1.44 -2.21
CA TYR A 27 3.61 0.53 -3.30
C TYR A 27 4.60 0.65 -4.46
N ARG A 28 4.95 1.88 -4.88
CA ARG A 28 5.91 2.12 -5.96
C ARG A 28 7.31 1.62 -5.61
N ARG A 29 7.79 1.85 -4.39
CA ARG A 29 9.06 1.26 -3.88
C ARG A 29 9.06 -0.26 -3.94
N SER A 30 7.93 -0.89 -3.59
CA SER A 30 7.80 -2.36 -3.70
C SER A 30 7.87 -2.89 -5.14
N VAL A 31 7.77 -2.01 -6.14
CA VAL A 31 8.01 -2.31 -7.55
C VAL A 31 9.44 -1.92 -7.93
N THR A 32 9.89 -0.71 -7.63
CA THR A 32 11.15 -0.16 -8.15
C THR A 32 12.40 -0.68 -7.45
N ASP A 33 12.29 -1.05 -6.18
CA ASP A 33 13.46 -1.46 -5.36
C ASP A 33 13.83 -2.93 -5.59
N VAL A 34 13.04 -3.64 -6.39
CA VAL A 34 13.28 -5.03 -6.79
C VAL A 34 13.73 -5.05 -8.25
N ASN A 35 14.87 -5.69 -8.52
CA ASN A 35 15.29 -5.97 -9.90
C ASN A 35 14.55 -7.22 -10.42
N TRP A 36 13.41 -7.01 -11.07
CA TRP A 36 12.55 -8.09 -11.58
C TRP A 36 13.20 -8.93 -12.68
N GLN A 37 14.11 -8.34 -13.47
CA GLN A 37 14.88 -9.10 -14.46
C GLN A 37 15.81 -10.10 -13.77
N THR A 38 16.49 -9.67 -12.70
CA THR A 38 17.30 -10.56 -11.86
C THR A 38 16.45 -11.61 -11.16
N VAL A 39 15.25 -11.26 -10.68
CA VAL A 39 14.30 -12.24 -10.11
C VAL A 39 13.95 -13.32 -11.14
N ALA A 40 13.67 -12.93 -12.39
CA ALA A 40 13.34 -13.86 -13.45
C ALA A 40 14.48 -14.84 -13.75
N VAL A 41 15.71 -14.34 -13.82
CA VAL A 41 16.91 -15.15 -14.09
C VAL A 41 17.25 -16.05 -12.90
N ASP A 42 17.42 -15.48 -11.71
CA ASP A 42 17.89 -16.22 -10.53
C ASP A 42 16.92 -17.33 -10.09
N LEU A 43 15.62 -17.10 -10.27
CA LEU A 43 14.59 -18.06 -9.89
C LEU A 43 14.13 -18.94 -11.06
N LEU A 44 14.79 -18.83 -12.22
CA LEU A 44 14.48 -19.58 -13.44
C LEU A 44 12.96 -19.52 -13.72
N LEU A 45 12.42 -18.31 -13.83
CA LEU A 45 10.99 -18.11 -14.06
C LEU A 45 10.62 -18.49 -15.49
N SER A 46 9.47 -19.13 -15.65
CA SER A 46 8.92 -19.34 -16.99
C SER A 46 8.52 -18.00 -17.62
N LYS A 47 8.34 -18.00 -18.94
CA LYS A 47 7.81 -16.83 -19.66
C LYS A 47 6.47 -16.38 -19.08
N THR A 48 5.60 -17.32 -18.73
CA THR A 48 4.31 -17.05 -18.11
C THR A 48 4.48 -16.35 -16.75
N GLN A 49 5.31 -16.90 -15.85
CA GLN A 49 5.55 -16.30 -14.53
C GLN A 49 6.13 -14.89 -14.64
N THR A 50 7.06 -14.69 -15.58
CA THR A 50 7.67 -13.38 -15.85
C THR A 50 6.63 -12.37 -16.33
N ASN A 51 5.75 -12.76 -17.26
CA ASN A 51 4.68 -11.90 -17.77
C ASN A 51 3.65 -11.57 -16.68
N GLU A 52 3.29 -12.53 -15.82
CA GLU A 52 2.39 -12.29 -14.69
C GLU A 52 3.00 -11.30 -13.69
N LEU A 53 4.30 -11.41 -13.38
CA LEU A 53 4.99 -10.44 -12.52
C LEU A 53 5.03 -9.04 -13.14
N ASN A 54 5.32 -8.94 -14.43
CA ASN A 54 5.31 -7.65 -15.14
C ASN A 54 3.92 -7.02 -15.08
N SER A 55 2.88 -7.80 -15.37
CA SER A 55 1.48 -7.36 -15.28
C SER A 55 1.10 -6.92 -13.86
N LEU A 56 1.60 -7.61 -12.83
CA LEU A 56 1.40 -7.24 -11.43
C LEU A 56 2.11 -5.92 -11.07
N ASN A 57 3.30 -5.69 -11.61
CA ASN A 57 4.09 -4.46 -11.40
C ASN A 57 3.46 -3.24 -12.07
N ASP A 58 2.83 -3.43 -13.23
CA ASP A 58 2.20 -2.36 -14.00
C ASP A 58 0.76 -2.06 -13.56
N ARG A 59 0.18 -2.90 -12.68
CA ARG A 59 -1.24 -2.87 -12.28
C ARG A 59 -1.73 -1.48 -11.84
N TYR A 60 -0.93 -0.74 -11.07
CA TYR A 60 -1.27 0.60 -10.60
C TYR A 60 -0.20 1.61 -10.98
N HIS A 61 -0.11 1.89 -12.27
CA HIS A 61 0.88 2.80 -12.86
C HIS A 61 0.81 4.24 -12.32
N ASP A 62 -0.35 4.68 -11.82
CA ASP A 62 -0.57 6.03 -11.28
C ASP A 62 -1.28 6.01 -9.90
N TYR A 63 -1.24 7.14 -9.19
CA TYR A 63 -1.88 7.29 -7.87
C TYR A 63 -3.40 7.10 -7.90
N ASN A 64 -4.08 7.58 -8.94
CA ASN A 64 -5.54 7.53 -9.03
C ASN A 64 -6.04 6.08 -9.17
N SER A 65 -5.34 5.26 -9.98
CA SER A 65 -5.61 3.85 -10.17
C SER A 65 -5.43 3.05 -8.87
N PHE A 66 -4.35 3.32 -8.13
CA PHE A 66 -4.10 2.75 -6.81
C PHE A 66 -5.17 3.18 -5.79
N ASN A 67 -5.44 4.50 -5.73
CA ASN A 67 -6.33 5.08 -4.76
C ASN A 67 -7.77 4.56 -4.94
N ARG A 68 -8.24 4.41 -6.17
CA ARG A 68 -9.58 3.86 -6.46
C ARG A 68 -9.82 2.50 -5.78
N VAL A 69 -8.79 1.66 -5.67
CA VAL A 69 -8.89 0.32 -5.10
C VAL A 69 -8.68 0.31 -3.58
N TYR A 70 -7.79 1.18 -3.09
CA TYR A 70 -7.29 1.13 -1.71
C TYR A 70 -7.71 2.30 -0.83
N VAL A 71 -8.48 3.28 -1.33
CA VAL A 71 -8.90 4.47 -0.57
C VAL A 71 -9.54 4.11 0.79
N ASN A 72 -10.38 3.08 0.81
CA ASN A 72 -11.10 2.63 2.01
C ASN A 72 -10.26 1.75 2.94
N ASN A 73 -9.20 1.12 2.42
CA ASN A 73 -8.30 0.28 3.19
C ASN A 73 -6.89 0.30 2.59
N PRO A 74 -6.12 1.37 2.84
CA PRO A 74 -4.81 1.56 2.23
C PRO A 74 -3.75 0.60 2.77
N ASP A 75 -3.99 -0.13 3.87
CA ASP A 75 -3.05 -1.14 4.32
C ASP A 75 -3.10 -2.43 3.51
N ARG A 76 -4.22 -2.71 2.83
CA ARG A 76 -4.47 -3.97 2.11
C ARG A 76 -3.51 -4.23 0.94
N TRP A 77 -2.97 -3.18 0.30
CA TRP A 77 -2.16 -3.34 -0.91
C TRP A 77 -0.97 -4.28 -0.74
N LYS A 78 -0.37 -4.31 0.46
CA LYS A 78 0.79 -5.14 0.79
C LYS A 78 0.41 -6.62 0.73
N GLU A 79 -0.68 -6.97 1.41
CA GLU A 79 -1.21 -8.34 1.45
C GLU A 79 -1.59 -8.81 0.05
N ASP A 80 -2.36 -8.00 -0.69
CA ASP A 80 -2.77 -8.32 -2.07
C ASP A 80 -1.54 -8.55 -2.97
N ARG A 81 -0.54 -7.65 -2.93
CA ARG A 81 0.65 -7.74 -3.77
C ARG A 81 1.49 -8.97 -3.44
N TYR A 82 1.79 -9.20 -2.17
CA TYR A 82 2.69 -10.29 -1.78
C TYR A 82 2.03 -11.67 -1.85
N SER A 83 0.71 -11.74 -1.69
CA SER A 83 -0.08 -12.94 -2.00
C SER A 83 0.00 -13.27 -3.50
N GLU A 84 -0.17 -12.27 -4.38
CA GLU A 84 -0.03 -12.48 -5.83
C GLU A 84 1.38 -12.88 -6.25
N ILE A 85 2.42 -12.27 -5.66
CA ILE A 85 3.82 -12.68 -5.91
C ILE A 85 4.02 -14.14 -5.49
N GLU A 86 3.54 -14.54 -4.30
CA GLU A 86 3.64 -15.93 -3.84
C GLU A 86 2.89 -16.90 -4.76
N ARG A 87 1.70 -16.52 -5.24
CA ARG A 87 0.92 -17.29 -6.23
C ARG A 87 1.70 -17.50 -7.53
N ILE A 88 2.28 -16.44 -8.08
CA ILE A 88 3.01 -16.48 -9.36
C ILE A 88 4.30 -17.28 -9.23
N LEU A 89 5.07 -17.04 -8.17
CA LEU A 89 6.38 -17.68 -7.97
C LEU A 89 6.26 -19.12 -7.48
N GLY A 90 5.21 -19.43 -6.73
CA GLY A 90 5.15 -20.62 -5.89
C GLY A 90 5.99 -20.47 -4.61
N ARG A 91 5.67 -21.30 -3.62
CA ARG A 91 6.19 -21.17 -2.25
C ARG A 91 7.71 -21.16 -2.15
N GLU A 92 8.40 -22.07 -2.83
CA GLU A 92 9.87 -22.20 -2.73
C GLU A 92 10.61 -20.98 -3.31
N LYS A 93 10.26 -20.60 -4.54
CA LYS A 93 10.83 -19.43 -5.22
C LYS A 93 10.49 -18.14 -4.46
N TYR A 94 9.30 -18.06 -3.88
CA TYR A 94 8.90 -16.93 -3.04
C TYR A 94 9.75 -16.79 -1.76
N GLN A 95 10.13 -17.90 -1.10
CA GLN A 95 11.07 -17.81 0.03
C GLN A 95 12.43 -17.27 -0.41
N LYS A 96 12.98 -17.76 -1.53
CA LYS A 96 14.25 -17.27 -2.10
C LYS A 96 14.19 -15.77 -2.41
N PHE A 97 13.08 -15.33 -3.02
CA PHE A 97 12.79 -13.91 -3.26
C PHE A 97 12.83 -13.07 -1.97
N LYS A 98 12.10 -13.50 -0.92
CA LYS A 98 12.08 -12.80 0.37
C LYS A 98 13.46 -12.75 1.03
N THR A 99 14.23 -13.84 0.95
CA THR A 99 15.59 -13.87 1.49
C THR A 99 16.47 -12.81 0.83
N LYS A 100 16.43 -12.72 -0.50
CA LYS A 100 17.26 -11.78 -1.26
C LYS A 100 16.85 -10.32 -1.06
N TYR A 101 15.57 -10.00 -1.22
CA TYR A 101 15.11 -8.60 -1.26
C TYR A 101 14.63 -8.06 0.09
N TYR A 102 14.26 -8.95 1.02
CA TYR A 102 13.67 -8.58 2.32
C TYR A 102 14.42 -9.18 3.50
N LYS A 103 15.64 -9.69 3.29
CA LYS A 103 16.48 -10.30 4.34
C LYS A 103 15.74 -11.40 5.12
N GLY A 104 14.89 -12.16 4.41
CA GLY A 104 14.05 -13.23 4.97
C GLY A 104 12.81 -12.75 5.72
N GLN A 105 12.62 -11.44 5.87
CA GLN A 105 11.47 -10.87 6.56
C GLN A 105 10.22 -10.97 5.67
N ASN A 106 9.05 -11.02 6.31
CA ASN A 106 7.78 -10.88 5.60
C ASN A 106 7.71 -9.46 5.00
N PRO A 107 7.61 -9.30 3.67
CA PRO A 107 7.55 -7.97 3.06
C PRO A 107 6.38 -7.13 3.58
N THR A 108 5.22 -7.74 3.85
CA THR A 108 4.08 -7.06 4.49
C THR A 108 4.48 -6.45 5.85
N ALA A 109 5.32 -7.15 6.62
CA ALA A 109 5.82 -6.65 7.90
C ALA A 109 6.87 -5.53 7.74
N VAL A 110 7.64 -5.53 6.65
CA VAL A 110 8.60 -4.45 6.33
C VAL A 110 7.85 -3.14 6.10
N TYR A 111 6.83 -3.16 5.23
CA TYR A 111 6.03 -1.98 4.94
C TYR A 111 5.03 -1.62 6.06
N ASN A 112 4.70 -2.55 6.97
CA ASN A 112 3.99 -2.23 8.21
C ASN A 112 4.88 -1.52 9.24
N ARG A 113 6.19 -1.79 9.29
CA ARG A 113 7.10 -1.15 10.27
C ARG A 113 7.33 0.32 9.98
N ASN A 114 7.36 0.72 8.70
CA ASN A 114 7.41 2.13 8.31
C ASN A 114 6.24 2.94 8.89
N LYS A 115 5.06 2.33 9.05
CA LYS A 115 3.87 2.96 9.64
C LYS A 115 3.99 3.27 11.14
N ASN A 116 4.63 2.39 11.91
CA ASN A 116 4.67 2.51 13.38
C ASN A 116 5.76 3.50 13.86
N ASN A 117 6.85 3.61 13.10
CA ASN A 117 7.94 4.54 13.39
C ASN A 117 7.69 5.95 12.81
N ASP A 118 6.87 6.05 11.77
CA ASP A 118 6.53 7.34 11.19
C ASP A 118 5.35 7.99 11.95
N LYS A 119 5.63 9.13 12.58
CA LYS A 119 4.65 9.94 13.33
C LYS A 119 3.43 10.31 12.45
N ARG A 120 3.60 10.38 11.12
CA ARG A 120 2.57 10.78 10.15
C ARG A 120 1.39 9.80 10.05
N TYR A 121 1.60 8.51 10.29
CA TYR A 121 0.54 7.49 10.20
C TYR A 121 -0.27 7.32 11.51
N LYS A 122 0.25 7.80 12.65
CA LYS A 122 -0.42 7.68 13.95
C LYS A 122 -1.76 8.44 14.03
N HIS A 123 -1.96 9.43 13.15
CA HIS A 123 -3.17 10.24 13.11
C HIS A 123 -4.33 9.55 12.36
N MET A 124 -4.03 8.63 11.43
CA MET A 124 -5.05 7.93 10.64
C MET A 124 -5.73 6.80 11.41
N THR A 125 -4.95 5.99 12.14
CA THR A 125 -5.48 4.86 12.92
C THR A 125 -6.35 5.28 14.10
N LYS A 126 -6.08 6.46 14.68
CA LYS A 126 -6.93 7.06 15.73
C LYS A 126 -8.27 7.52 15.17
N LYS A 127 -8.29 8.09 13.96
CA LYS A 127 -9.52 8.65 13.36
C LYS A 127 -10.45 7.57 12.78
N SER A 128 -9.92 6.46 12.23
CA SER A 128 -10.75 5.35 11.76
C SER A 128 -11.48 4.62 12.89
N LYS A 129 -10.87 4.54 14.08
CA LYS A 129 -11.53 4.05 15.30
C LYS A 129 -12.65 4.99 15.75
N ASN A 130 -12.42 6.30 15.71
CA ASN A 130 -13.44 7.28 16.08
C ASN A 130 -14.63 7.29 15.11
N TYR A 131 -14.39 7.13 13.79
CA TYR A 131 -15.48 7.04 12.80
C TYR A 131 -16.35 5.79 12.98
N LYS A 132 -15.76 4.67 13.41
CA LYS A 132 -16.53 3.47 13.79
C LYS A 132 -17.28 3.64 15.12
N GLN A 133 -16.78 4.48 16.03
CA GLN A 133 -17.41 4.71 17.33
C GLN A 133 -18.62 5.67 17.23
N ASP A 134 -18.57 6.66 16.34
CA ASP A 134 -19.68 7.60 16.15
C ASP A 134 -20.87 6.99 15.39
N ASN A 135 -20.63 6.03 14.49
CA ASN A 135 -21.71 5.32 13.79
C ASN A 135 -22.42 4.24 14.65
N GLY A 136 -22.04 4.08 15.93
CA GLY A 136 -22.61 3.10 16.85
C GLY A 136 -23.63 3.67 17.85
N LYS A 137 -23.90 4.97 17.85
CA LYS A 137 -24.87 5.60 18.77
C LYS A 137 -26.12 6.08 18.03
N GLY A 138 -26.80 5.13 17.39
CA GLY A 138 -28.17 5.32 16.94
C GLY A 138 -29.15 5.14 18.10
N HIS A 139 -29.75 6.26 18.51
CA HIS A 139 -31.03 6.46 19.21
C HIS A 139 -31.65 5.26 19.96
N LYS A 140 -31.66 5.36 21.30
CA LYS A 140 -32.79 4.85 22.10
C LYS A 140 -33.71 6.03 22.38
N HIS A 141 -34.90 6.01 21.78
CA HIS A 141 -36.08 6.70 22.28
C HIS A 141 -36.71 5.86 23.39
#